data_AF-A0A968G2N6-F1
#
_entry.id   AF-A0A968G2N6-F1
#
_cell.length_a   1.000
_cell.length_b   1.000
_cell.length_c   1.000
_cell.angle_alpha   90.00
_cell.angle_beta   90.00
_cell.angle_gamma   90.00
#
_symmetry.space_group_name_H-M   'P 1'
#
loop_
_entity.id
_entity.type
_entity.pdbx_description
1 polymer ?
#
loop_
_entity_poly.entity_id
_entity_poly.type
_entity_poly.pdbx_seq_one_letter_code
_entity_poly.pdbx_strand_id
1 'polypeptide(L)'
;MLMVEGEADEVPENVALDAIMFAHKTIQPLIAMQEKLQAKAGKTKREHVVPEPDKKLVTAVERAAKTKLTKALAIAEKQARYEALDAVKAEVLEAYADPETYDNATRAAVGGIIGDLRKRLMREAVIKKGTRVDGRSTTDIRDIACEVEVLPRTHGAALFTRGETQALVTVTLGSREDEQMIDALSGVSFKGFLFH
;
A
#
# COMPACT_ATOMS: atom_id res chain seq x y z
N MET A 1 -12.45 -2.47 12.87
CA MET A 1 -11.80 -3.44 11.96
C MET A 1 -10.59 -2.80 11.31
N LEU A 2 -9.44 -3.51 11.27
CA LEU A 2 -8.17 -2.96 10.79
C LEU A 2 -7.57 -3.79 9.65
N MET A 3 -7.61 -5.12 9.77
CA MET A 3 -7.11 -6.07 8.79
C MET A 3 -8.08 -7.26 8.72
N VAL A 4 -8.23 -7.84 7.54
CA VAL A 4 -8.97 -9.07 7.28
C VAL A 4 -8.10 -9.96 6.39
N GLU A 5 -7.98 -11.22 6.75
CA GLU A 5 -7.30 -12.26 6.00
C GLU A 5 -8.11 -13.53 6.10
N GLY A 6 -8.29 -14.24 4.98
CA GLY A 6 -9.08 -15.46 4.92
C GLY A 6 -9.20 -16.01 3.51
N GLU A 7 -9.65 -17.26 3.43
CA GLU A 7 -9.98 -17.98 2.21
C GLU A 7 -11.44 -18.44 2.27
N ALA A 8 -12.06 -18.66 1.10
CA ALA A 8 -13.43 -19.13 1.00
C ALA A 8 -13.66 -19.88 -0.32
N ASP A 9 -14.55 -20.87 -0.29
CA ASP A 9 -14.97 -21.63 -1.47
C ASP A 9 -16.13 -20.93 -2.18
N GLU A 10 -15.80 -19.97 -3.05
CA GLU A 10 -16.75 -19.29 -3.96
C GLU A 10 -18.03 -18.76 -3.29
N VAL A 11 -17.91 -18.19 -2.09
CA VAL A 11 -19.07 -17.69 -1.33
C VAL A 11 -19.59 -16.34 -1.86
N PRO A 12 -20.91 -16.07 -1.77
CA PRO A 12 -21.46 -14.75 -2.09
C PRO A 12 -20.89 -13.63 -1.21
N GLU A 13 -20.81 -12.41 -1.74
CA GLU A 13 -20.21 -11.26 -1.04
C GLU A 13 -20.94 -10.90 0.25
N ASN A 14 -22.26 -11.07 0.30
CA ASN A 14 -23.04 -10.82 1.52
C ASN A 14 -22.67 -11.79 2.63
N VAL A 15 -22.40 -13.06 2.31
CA VAL A 15 -21.98 -14.07 3.27
C VAL A 15 -20.60 -13.75 3.84
N ALA A 16 -19.66 -13.35 2.97
CA ALA A 16 -18.32 -12.93 3.40
C ALA A 16 -18.38 -11.69 4.30
N LEU A 17 -19.20 -10.69 3.94
CA LEU A 17 -19.40 -9.48 4.75
C LEU A 17 -20.00 -9.81 6.11
N ASP A 18 -21.03 -10.65 6.15
CA ASP A 18 -21.68 -11.06 7.40
C ASP A 18 -20.72 -11.82 8.31
N ALA A 19 -19.88 -12.69 7.75
CA ALA A 19 -18.84 -13.41 8.51
C ALA A 19 -17.83 -12.44 9.16
N ILE A 20 -17.37 -11.44 8.40
CA ILE A 20 -16.46 -10.41 8.91
C ILE A 20 -17.12 -9.58 10.03
N MET A 21 -18.39 -9.19 9.85
CA MET A 21 -19.14 -8.42 10.85
C MET A 21 -19.41 -9.23 12.11
N PHE A 22 -19.70 -10.52 11.95
CA PHE A 22 -19.82 -11.47 13.05
C PHE A 22 -18.52 -11.57 13.84
N ALA A 23 -17.38 -11.78 13.18
CA ALA A 23 -16.07 -11.86 13.83
C ALA A 23 -15.73 -10.56 14.58
N HIS A 24 -16.00 -9.40 13.97
CA HIS A 24 -15.77 -8.10 14.61
C HIS A 24 -16.64 -7.88 15.85
N LYS A 25 -17.87 -8.41 15.88
CA LYS A 25 -18.73 -8.40 17.07
C LYS A 25 -18.19 -9.35 18.14
N THR A 26 -17.78 -10.55 17.74
CA THR A 26 -17.29 -11.61 18.64
C THR A 26 -15.98 -11.25 19.33
N ILE A 27 -15.12 -10.42 18.72
CA ILE A 27 -13.89 -9.94 19.36
C ILE A 27 -14.12 -8.80 20.37
N GLN A 28 -15.27 -8.12 20.36
CA GLN A 28 -15.52 -6.98 21.28
C GLN A 28 -15.36 -7.33 22.76
N PRO A 29 -15.87 -8.46 23.27
CA PRO A 29 -15.65 -8.85 24.68
C PRO A 29 -14.16 -9.07 25.02
N LEU A 30 -13.35 -9.53 24.06
CA LEU A 30 -11.91 -9.71 24.26
C LEU A 30 -11.19 -8.34 24.37
N ILE A 31 -11.56 -7.38 23.52
CA ILE A 31 -11.06 -5.99 23.61
C ILE A 31 -11.44 -5.40 24.97
N ALA A 32 -12.71 -5.52 25.36
CA ALA A 32 -13.18 -5.01 26.66
C ALA A 32 -12.45 -5.66 27.85
N MET A 33 -12.08 -6.95 27.74
CA MET A 33 -11.27 -7.63 28.75
C MET A 33 -9.84 -7.06 28.82
N GLN A 34 -9.21 -6.82 27.67
CA GLN A 34 -7.88 -6.21 27.59
C GLN A 34 -7.88 -4.78 28.17
N GLU A 35 -8.92 -3.99 27.89
CA GLU A 35 -9.09 -2.65 28.47
C GLU A 35 -9.24 -2.71 29.99
N LYS A 36 -10.04 -3.65 30.52
CA LYS A 36 -10.16 -3.87 31.97
C LYS A 36 -8.83 -4.28 32.60
N LEU A 37 -8.05 -5.12 31.93
CA LEU A 37 -6.71 -5.50 32.40
C LEU A 37 -5.76 -4.31 32.39
N GLN A 38 -5.80 -3.48 31.33
CA GLN A 38 -5.02 -2.26 31.22
C GLN A 38 -5.39 -1.26 32.33
N ALA A 39 -6.65 -1.16 32.72
CA ALA A 39 -7.06 -0.30 33.84
C ALA A 39 -6.57 -0.81 35.21
N LYS A 40 -6.45 -2.13 35.39
CA LYS A 40 -6.02 -2.75 36.66
C LYS A 40 -4.50 -2.85 36.82
N ALA A 41 -3.78 -3.09 35.73
CA ALA A 41 -2.37 -3.46 35.76
C ALA A 41 -1.56 -2.83 34.60
N GLY A 42 -2.10 -1.82 33.93
CA GLY A 42 -1.41 -1.13 32.84
C GLY A 42 -0.27 -0.25 33.33
N LYS A 43 0.80 -0.19 32.54
CA LYS A 43 1.88 0.77 32.75
C LYS A 43 1.43 2.17 32.31
N THR A 44 2.00 3.19 32.92
CA THR A 44 1.79 4.58 32.50
C THR A 44 2.12 4.74 31.02
N LYS A 45 1.18 5.34 30.25
CA LYS A 45 1.42 5.65 28.84
C LYS A 45 2.59 6.62 28.75
N ARG A 46 3.50 6.40 27.79
CA ARG A 46 4.58 7.34 27.53
C ARG A 46 3.98 8.64 27.03
N GLU A 47 4.45 9.76 27.59
CA GLU A 47 4.16 11.06 27.01
C GLU A 47 4.80 11.12 25.62
N HIS A 48 3.99 11.44 24.63
CA HIS A 48 4.44 11.63 23.26
C HIS A 48 3.86 12.96 22.78
N VAL A 49 4.74 13.94 22.61
CA VAL A 49 4.37 15.23 22.04
C VAL A 49 4.47 15.10 20.52
N VAL A 50 3.34 15.23 19.84
CA VAL A 50 3.32 15.27 18.37
C VAL A 50 3.99 16.58 17.93
N PRO A 51 5.04 16.53 17.11
CA PRO A 51 5.66 17.75 16.61
C PRO A 51 4.66 18.55 15.77
N GLU A 52 4.40 19.80 16.14
CA GLU A 52 3.65 20.70 15.29
C GLU A 52 4.56 21.26 14.19
N PRO A 53 4.19 21.11 12.90
CA PRO A 53 4.99 21.68 11.83
C PRO A 53 4.90 23.21 11.86
N ASP A 54 6.01 23.88 11.55
CA ASP A 54 6.01 25.34 11.39
C ASP A 54 5.06 25.74 10.26
N LYS A 55 3.95 26.40 10.62
CA LYS A 55 2.91 26.84 9.69
C LYS A 55 3.45 27.77 8.59
N LYS A 56 4.48 28.55 8.89
CA LYS A 56 5.13 29.43 7.89
C LYS A 56 5.89 28.58 6.87
N LEU A 57 6.67 27.62 7.34
CA LEU A 57 7.39 26.67 6.49
C LEU A 57 6.43 25.85 5.62
N VAL A 58 5.36 25.31 6.22
CA VAL A 58 4.30 24.59 5.49
C VAL A 58 3.75 25.46 4.35
N THR A 59 3.34 26.69 4.65
CA THR A 59 2.75 27.60 3.65
C THR A 59 3.73 27.92 2.53
N ALA A 60 5.01 28.13 2.86
CA ALA A 60 6.05 28.45 1.88
C ALA A 60 6.33 27.25 0.95
N VAL A 61 6.56 26.07 1.52
CA VAL A 61 6.81 24.82 0.79
C VAL A 61 5.61 24.46 -0.09
N GLU A 62 4.39 24.56 0.44
CA GLU A 62 3.19 24.28 -0.35
C GLU A 62 3.04 25.22 -1.53
N ARG A 63 3.30 26.53 -1.35
CA ARG A 63 3.25 27.51 -2.43
C ARG A 63 4.25 27.19 -3.55
N ALA A 64 5.46 26.76 -3.19
CA ALA A 64 6.50 26.41 -4.15
C ALA A 64 6.20 25.08 -4.89
N ALA A 65 5.65 24.09 -4.18
CA ALA A 65 5.49 22.74 -4.70
C ALA A 65 4.16 22.49 -5.41
N LYS A 66 3.05 23.12 -4.96
CA LYS A 66 1.68 22.73 -5.35
C LYS A 66 1.45 22.66 -6.85
N THR A 67 1.82 23.69 -7.60
CA THR A 67 1.58 23.72 -9.06
C THR A 67 2.39 22.64 -9.77
N LYS A 68 3.64 22.44 -9.35
CA LYS A 68 4.55 21.46 -9.96
C LYS A 68 4.13 20.03 -9.64
N LEU A 69 3.80 19.74 -8.38
CA LEU A 69 3.23 18.45 -7.97
C LEU A 69 1.91 18.16 -8.69
N THR A 70 1.05 19.17 -8.88
CA THR A 70 -0.20 18.98 -9.62
C THR A 70 0.06 18.57 -11.07
N LYS A 71 1.03 19.19 -11.74
CA LYS A 71 1.44 18.83 -13.10
C LYS A 71 2.07 17.43 -13.16
N ALA A 72 2.99 17.13 -12.25
CA ALA A 72 3.63 15.82 -12.17
C ALA A 72 2.61 14.70 -11.93
N LEU A 73 1.64 14.90 -11.02
CA LEU A 73 0.57 13.93 -10.74
C LEU A 73 -0.39 13.70 -11.90
N ALA A 74 -0.42 14.57 -12.91
CA ALA A 74 -1.24 14.41 -14.12
C ALA A 74 -0.54 13.55 -15.20
N ILE A 75 0.73 13.18 -15.00
CA ILE A 75 1.46 12.28 -15.89
C ILE A 75 0.95 10.85 -15.67
N ALA A 76 0.42 10.21 -16.71
CA ALA A 76 -0.19 8.88 -16.62
C ALA A 76 0.85 7.76 -16.46
N GLU A 77 1.94 7.80 -17.24
CA GLU A 77 3.03 6.81 -17.18
C GLU A 77 3.79 6.94 -15.85
N LYS A 78 4.03 5.80 -15.20
CA LYS A 78 4.52 5.77 -13.82
C LYS A 78 5.95 6.25 -13.66
N GLN A 79 6.87 5.87 -14.53
CA GLN A 79 8.28 6.24 -14.39
C GLN A 79 8.48 7.74 -14.61
N ALA A 80 7.93 8.29 -15.69
CA ALA A 80 7.94 9.72 -15.98
C ALA A 80 7.25 10.52 -14.86
N ARG A 81 6.15 10.00 -14.28
CA ARG A 81 5.53 10.62 -13.11
C ARG A 81 6.47 10.61 -11.91
N TYR A 82 7.17 9.51 -11.64
CA TYR A 82 8.06 9.38 -10.49
C TYR A 82 9.27 10.29 -10.63
N GLU A 83 9.90 10.32 -11.82
CA GLU A 83 10.99 11.24 -12.14
C GLU A 83 10.57 12.70 -11.95
N ALA A 84 9.39 13.09 -12.45
CA ALA A 84 8.88 14.44 -12.26
C ALA A 84 8.59 14.77 -10.79
N LEU A 85 8.04 13.83 -10.01
CA LEU A 85 7.80 14.03 -8.58
C LEU A 85 9.10 14.14 -7.79
N ASP A 86 10.11 13.34 -8.14
CA ASP A 86 11.41 13.36 -7.49
C ASP A 86 12.20 14.63 -7.84
N ALA A 87 12.09 15.11 -9.09
CA ALA A 87 12.66 16.40 -9.49
C ALA A 87 12.04 17.56 -8.69
N VAL A 88 10.71 17.58 -8.54
CA VAL A 88 10.02 18.60 -7.72
C VAL A 88 10.44 18.50 -6.26
N LYS A 89 10.59 17.29 -5.73
CA LYS A 89 11.03 17.07 -4.35
C LYS A 89 12.46 17.58 -4.15
N ALA A 90 13.38 17.26 -5.07
CA ALA A 90 14.77 17.69 -5.01
C ALA A 90 14.88 19.21 -5.04
N GLU A 91 14.19 19.87 -5.97
CA GLU A 91 14.18 21.33 -6.11
C GLU A 91 13.66 22.03 -4.84
N VAL A 92 12.55 21.54 -4.27
CA VAL A 92 11.96 22.12 -3.06
C VAL A 92 12.83 21.85 -1.84
N LEU A 93 13.50 20.70 -1.77
CA LEU A 93 14.47 20.42 -0.71
C LEU A 93 15.69 21.33 -0.82
N GLU A 94 16.21 21.59 -2.01
CA GLU A 94 17.33 22.52 -2.20
C GLU A 94 16.94 23.95 -1.77
N ALA A 95 15.74 24.43 -2.13
CA ALA A 95 15.30 25.77 -1.81
C ALA A 95 14.96 26.03 -0.32
N TYR A 96 14.57 24.99 0.43
CA TYR A 96 14.03 25.13 1.80
C TYR A 96 14.72 24.26 2.86
N ALA A 97 15.63 23.37 2.47
CA ALA A 97 16.36 22.45 3.34
C ALA A 97 17.66 21.94 2.67
N ASP A 98 18.46 22.88 2.15
CA ASP A 98 19.78 22.62 1.59
C ASP A 98 20.65 21.81 2.58
N PRO A 99 21.23 20.67 2.17
CA PRO A 99 22.04 19.84 3.06
C PRO A 99 23.29 20.53 3.62
N GLU A 100 23.80 21.59 2.99
CA GLU A 100 24.93 22.37 3.50
C GLU A 100 24.51 23.37 4.58
N THR A 101 23.24 23.76 4.61
CA THR A 101 22.72 24.85 5.48
C THR A 101 21.77 24.34 6.57
N TYR A 102 21.10 23.22 6.36
CA TYR A 102 20.04 22.71 7.23
C TYR A 102 20.30 21.28 7.71
N ASP A 103 19.84 20.97 8.92
CA ASP A 103 19.97 19.64 9.52
C ASP A 103 19.03 18.59 8.91
N ASN A 104 19.30 17.32 9.21
CA ASN A 104 18.50 16.20 8.72
C ASN A 104 17.05 16.26 9.22
N ALA A 105 16.79 16.89 10.37
CA ALA A 105 15.45 17.06 10.91
C ALA A 105 14.61 18.02 10.05
N THR A 106 15.19 19.16 9.65
CA THR A 106 14.54 20.15 8.77
C THR A 106 14.29 19.54 7.39
N ARG A 107 15.26 18.80 6.85
CA ARG A 107 15.11 18.09 5.57
C ARG A 107 13.98 17.04 5.63
N ALA A 108 13.88 16.29 6.73
CA ALA A 108 12.79 15.35 6.96
C ALA A 108 11.43 16.06 7.08
N ALA A 109 11.37 17.22 7.76
CA ALA A 109 10.16 18.02 7.90
C ALA A 109 9.66 18.53 6.53
N VAL A 110 10.54 19.13 5.71
CA VAL A 110 10.19 19.57 4.35
C VAL A 110 9.76 18.40 3.48
N GLY A 111 10.46 17.26 3.54
CA GLY A 111 10.07 16.04 2.85
C GLY A 111 8.68 15.53 3.26
N GLY A 112 8.36 15.59 4.55
CA GLY A 112 7.05 15.27 5.10
C GLY A 112 5.95 16.18 4.57
N ILE A 113 6.18 17.49 4.55
CA ILE A 113 5.23 18.49 4.02
C ILE A 113 4.94 18.23 2.53
N ILE A 114 5.97 17.95 1.73
CA ILE A 114 5.80 17.59 0.31
C ILE A 114 4.97 16.31 0.18
N GLY A 115 5.25 15.30 1.01
CA GLY A 115 4.51 14.04 1.06
C GLY A 115 3.03 14.23 1.40
N ASP A 116 2.73 15.03 2.42
CA ASP A 116 1.37 15.34 2.85
C ASP A 116 0.62 16.14 1.79
N LEU A 117 1.27 17.12 1.16
CA LEU A 117 0.69 17.86 0.04
C LEU A 117 0.38 16.94 -1.14
N ARG A 118 1.32 16.06 -1.53
CA ARG A 118 1.10 15.06 -2.59
C ARG A 118 -0.11 14.18 -2.27
N LYS A 119 -0.17 13.64 -1.03
CA LYS A 119 -1.28 12.81 -0.56
C LYS A 119 -2.61 13.55 -0.64
N ARG A 120 -2.63 14.83 -0.21
CA ARG A 120 -3.82 15.68 -0.27
C ARG A 120 -4.27 15.95 -1.70
N LEU A 121 -3.36 16.33 -2.60
CA LEU A 121 -3.66 16.58 -4.02
C LEU A 121 -4.24 15.33 -4.70
N MET A 122 -3.65 14.15 -4.46
CA MET A 122 -4.16 12.89 -4.99
C MET A 122 -5.57 12.56 -4.49
N ARG A 123 -5.83 12.75 -3.18
CA ARG A 123 -7.16 12.52 -2.60
C ARG A 123 -8.19 13.51 -3.12
N GLU A 124 -7.82 14.78 -3.22
CA GLU A 124 -8.71 15.81 -3.76
C GLU A 124 -9.09 15.54 -5.22
N ALA A 125 -8.17 15.04 -6.05
CA ALA A 125 -8.48 14.65 -7.42
C ALA A 125 -9.54 13.54 -7.48
N VAL A 126 -9.39 12.47 -6.69
CA VAL A 126 -10.36 11.38 -6.65
C VAL A 126 -11.72 11.83 -6.10
N ILE A 127 -11.72 12.56 -4.97
CA ILE A 127 -12.97 12.95 -4.29
C ILE A 127 -13.74 14.02 -5.08
N LYS A 128 -13.06 15.04 -5.63
CA LYS A 128 -13.72 16.18 -6.28
C LYS A 128 -13.94 15.98 -7.77
N LYS A 129 -13.03 15.28 -8.45
CA LYS A 129 -13.06 15.13 -9.92
C LYS A 129 -13.43 13.72 -10.36
N GLY A 130 -13.44 12.74 -9.46
CA GLY A 130 -13.72 11.34 -9.81
C GLY A 130 -12.61 10.66 -10.63
N THR A 131 -11.47 11.32 -10.80
CA THR A 131 -10.37 10.88 -11.67
C THR A 131 -9.17 10.40 -10.84
N ARG A 132 -8.59 9.27 -11.25
CA ARG A 132 -7.36 8.71 -10.69
C ARG A 132 -6.12 9.35 -11.32
N VAL A 133 -4.95 9.04 -10.77
CA VAL A 133 -3.65 9.58 -11.21
C VAL A 133 -3.27 9.23 -12.65
N ASP A 134 -3.85 8.17 -13.18
CA ASP A 134 -3.66 7.69 -14.56
C ASP A 134 -4.85 8.06 -15.47
N GLY A 135 -5.71 8.99 -15.04
CA GLY A 135 -6.83 9.51 -15.83
C GLY A 135 -8.10 8.67 -15.81
N ARG A 136 -8.06 7.45 -15.26
CA ARG A 136 -9.22 6.55 -15.17
C ARG A 136 -10.28 7.01 -14.18
N SER A 137 -11.51 6.55 -14.37
CA SER A 137 -12.59 6.66 -13.38
C SER A 137 -12.33 5.75 -12.17
N THR A 138 -13.18 5.86 -11.14
CA THR A 138 -13.12 4.99 -9.96
C THR A 138 -13.52 3.53 -10.25
N THR A 139 -14.20 3.27 -11.37
CA THR A 139 -14.69 1.94 -11.75
C THR A 139 -13.91 1.29 -12.88
N ASP A 140 -13.11 2.06 -13.63
CA ASP A 140 -12.39 1.52 -14.79
C ASP A 140 -11.23 0.62 -14.36
N ILE A 141 -11.10 -0.52 -15.04
CA ILE A 141 -9.97 -1.45 -14.91
C ILE A 141 -8.91 -1.05 -15.95
N ARG A 142 -7.62 -1.31 -15.66
CA ARG A 142 -6.53 -1.11 -16.64
C ARG A 142 -6.63 -2.18 -17.74
N ASP A 143 -6.08 -1.89 -18.91
CA ASP A 143 -5.99 -2.86 -20.00
C ASP A 143 -5.36 -4.18 -19.54
N ILE A 144 -5.95 -5.28 -20.00
CA ILE A 144 -5.54 -6.64 -19.66
C ILE A 144 -5.07 -7.34 -20.93
N ALA A 145 -3.90 -7.96 -20.86
CA ALA A 145 -3.38 -8.88 -21.86
C ALA A 145 -3.00 -10.20 -21.19
N CYS A 146 -3.36 -11.31 -21.84
CA CYS A 146 -3.12 -12.66 -21.35
C CYS A 146 -2.46 -13.48 -22.47
N GLU A 147 -1.32 -14.08 -22.18
CA GLU A 147 -0.62 -15.00 -23.07
C GLU A 147 -0.34 -16.31 -22.33
N VAL A 148 -0.43 -17.43 -23.03
CA VAL A 148 -0.13 -18.78 -22.51
C VAL A 148 0.97 -19.41 -23.36
N GLU A 149 1.64 -20.43 -22.83
CA GLU A 149 2.73 -21.16 -23.50
C GLU A 149 3.93 -20.27 -23.88
N VAL A 150 4.16 -19.21 -23.09
CA VAL A 150 5.24 -18.22 -23.32
C VAL A 150 6.65 -18.77 -23.09
N LEU A 151 6.79 -19.95 -22.47
CA LEU A 151 8.06 -20.62 -22.22
C LEU A 151 8.08 -22.04 -22.80
N PRO A 152 9.14 -22.44 -23.54
CA PRO A 152 9.14 -23.68 -24.32
C PRO A 152 9.40 -24.97 -23.51
N ARG A 153 9.79 -24.87 -22.24
CA ARG A 153 10.26 -26.02 -21.43
C ARG A 153 9.53 -26.23 -20.11
N THR A 154 8.61 -25.34 -19.76
CA THR A 154 7.78 -25.47 -18.54
C THR A 154 6.58 -26.37 -18.82
N HIS A 155 6.03 -27.04 -17.79
CA HIS A 155 4.77 -27.78 -17.96
C HIS A 155 3.60 -26.85 -18.30
N GLY A 156 3.58 -25.66 -17.71
CA GLY A 156 2.69 -24.57 -18.11
C GLY A 156 3.35 -23.22 -17.83
N ALA A 157 3.05 -22.22 -18.66
CA ALA A 157 3.47 -20.85 -18.43
C ALA A 157 2.40 -19.88 -18.94
N ALA A 158 2.20 -18.79 -18.20
CA ALA A 158 1.31 -17.71 -18.57
C ALA A 158 1.95 -16.35 -18.27
N LEU A 159 1.77 -15.39 -19.16
CA LEU A 159 2.11 -14.00 -18.94
C LEU A 159 0.82 -13.20 -18.82
N PHE A 160 0.56 -12.70 -17.61
CA PHE A 160 -0.60 -11.85 -17.32
C PHE A 160 -0.13 -10.41 -17.14
N THR A 161 -0.69 -9.50 -17.92
CA THR A 161 -0.40 -8.06 -17.82
C THR A 161 -1.68 -7.29 -17.56
N ARG A 162 -1.71 -6.47 -16.50
CA ARG A 162 -2.80 -5.53 -16.17
C ARG A 162 -2.24 -4.12 -16.01
N GLY A 163 -2.31 -3.33 -17.08
CA GLY A 163 -1.56 -2.08 -17.25
C GLY A 163 -0.07 -2.29 -17.00
N GLU A 164 0.55 -1.47 -16.15
CA GLU A 164 1.98 -1.58 -15.83
C GLU A 164 2.33 -2.68 -14.79
N THR A 165 1.38 -3.57 -14.46
CA THR A 165 1.62 -4.70 -13.55
C THR A 165 1.63 -5.98 -14.34
N GLN A 166 2.75 -6.70 -14.32
CA GLN A 166 2.93 -7.94 -15.07
C GLN A 166 3.35 -9.08 -14.14
N ALA A 167 2.84 -10.28 -14.40
CA ALA A 167 3.19 -11.51 -13.71
C ALA A 167 3.47 -12.61 -14.73
N LEU A 168 4.67 -13.18 -14.69
CA LEU A 168 5.00 -14.43 -15.38
C LEU A 168 4.79 -15.57 -14.38
N VAL A 169 3.81 -16.41 -14.64
CA VAL A 169 3.43 -17.53 -13.77
C VAL A 169 3.77 -18.83 -14.48
N THR A 170 4.44 -19.74 -13.78
CA THR A 170 4.80 -21.06 -14.30
C THR A 170 4.18 -22.16 -13.44
N VAL A 171 3.79 -23.26 -14.08
CA VAL A 171 3.31 -24.47 -13.43
C VAL A 171 4.32 -25.58 -13.66
N THR A 172 4.64 -26.29 -12.59
CA THR A 172 5.47 -27.50 -12.62
C THR A 172 4.70 -28.63 -11.93
N LEU A 173 4.55 -29.75 -12.61
CA LEU A 173 3.96 -30.96 -12.05
C LEU A 173 5.07 -31.85 -11.49
N GLY A 174 4.81 -32.45 -10.33
CA GLY A 174 5.71 -33.35 -9.63
C GLY A 174 4.99 -34.59 -9.13
N SER A 175 5.77 -35.51 -8.57
CA SER A 175 5.29 -36.71 -7.90
C SER A 175 5.07 -36.46 -6.41
N ARG A 176 4.68 -37.49 -5.67
CA ARG A 176 4.54 -37.41 -4.21
C ARG A 176 5.86 -37.10 -3.49
N GLU A 177 7.00 -37.46 -4.09
CA GLU A 177 8.32 -37.15 -3.54
C GLU A 177 8.62 -35.64 -3.56
N ASP A 178 7.88 -34.87 -4.37
CA ASP A 178 8.01 -33.42 -4.49
C ASP A 178 7.08 -32.64 -3.55
N GLU A 179 6.25 -33.34 -2.74
CA GLU A 179 5.39 -32.69 -1.74
C GLU A 179 6.22 -31.95 -0.69
N GLN A 180 5.79 -30.74 -0.32
CA GLN A 180 6.47 -29.99 0.73
C GLN A 180 6.11 -30.55 2.10
N MET A 181 7.11 -31.09 2.81
CA MET A 181 6.96 -31.40 4.22
C MET A 181 6.93 -30.12 5.06
N ILE A 182 5.88 -29.97 5.86
CA ILE A 182 5.70 -28.88 6.82
C ILE A 182 5.81 -29.47 8.22
N ASP A 183 6.87 -29.11 8.93
CA ASP A 183 7.06 -29.42 10.34
C ASP A 183 6.64 -28.20 11.18
N ALA A 184 5.44 -28.26 11.75
CA ALA A 184 4.85 -27.17 12.52
C ALA A 184 4.53 -27.62 13.95
N LEU A 185 4.20 -26.67 14.82
CA LEU A 185 3.84 -26.97 16.23
C LEU A 185 2.68 -27.96 16.36
N SER A 186 1.77 -27.98 15.38
CA SER A 186 0.63 -28.92 15.31
C SER A 186 1.00 -30.32 14.82
N GLY A 187 2.25 -30.54 14.37
CA GLY A 187 2.75 -31.80 13.83
C GLY A 187 3.24 -31.71 12.39
N VAL A 188 3.68 -32.85 11.88
CA VAL A 188 4.19 -33.00 10.51
C VAL A 188 3.04 -33.18 9.53
N SER A 189 3.04 -32.43 8.43
CA SER A 189 2.08 -32.54 7.32
C SER A 189 2.78 -32.39 5.98
N PHE A 190 2.10 -32.76 4.89
CA PHE A 190 2.62 -32.66 3.52
C PHE A 190 1.67 -31.82 2.67
N LYS A 191 2.22 -30.92 1.84
CA LYS A 191 1.46 -30.06 0.91
C LYS A 191 1.78 -30.42 -0.53
N GLY A 192 0.75 -30.81 -1.29
CA GLY A 192 0.83 -31.07 -2.73
C GLY A 192 0.62 -29.84 -3.62
N PHE A 193 0.18 -28.72 -3.05
CA PHE A 193 0.07 -27.43 -3.76
C PHE A 193 1.07 -26.43 -3.20
N LEU A 194 1.89 -25.88 -4.09
CA LEU A 194 2.92 -24.89 -3.79
C LEU A 194 2.62 -23.61 -4.57
N PHE A 195 2.69 -22.47 -3.89
CA PHE A 195 2.64 -21.15 -4.50
C PHE A 195 3.81 -20.33 -3.94
N HIS A 196 4.64 -19.79 -4.83
CA HIS A 196 5.84 -19.02 -4.50
C HIS A 196 5.73 -17.58 -5.02
#